data_AF-X1RBS6-F1
#
_entry.id   AF-X1RBS6-F1
#
_cell.length_a   1.000
_cell.length_b   1.000
_cell.length_c   1.000
_cell.angle_alpha   90.00
_cell.angle_beta   90.00
_cell.angle_gamma   90.00
#
_symmetry.space_group_name_H-M   'P 1'
#
loop_
_entity.id
_entity.type
_entity.pdbx_description
1 polymer ?
#
loop_
_entity_poly.entity_id
_entity_poly.type
_entity_poly.pdbx_seq_one_letter_code
_entity_poly.pdbx_strand_id
1 'polypeptide(L)'
;KTISKAFHLTTSGRAWKKVSDLVGARIGVVGWVRSAEITVGENGWHPHLHVLFFIDRILTEDEMKALEQFFYERWSDAIEAAGYGRPSREHGVRVSHGESAGKYVALLSKQNLALETVSSGTKQGRQGNRSTLQLQYDWMVHQRDSDKQLIKEYQLATYRMNQLTWSRGKNDLRKKYRVAEQLDFDLVQDPIENTGQVVVRMHSSEWLYLLRMEKSLLWELPKATRKLSPPDAQALIDSL
;
A
#
# COMPACT_ATOMS: atom_id res chain seq x y z
N LYS A 1 11.46 -0.51 -8.00
CA LYS A 1 11.97 0.78 -8.59
C LYS A 1 11.35 1.13 -9.95
N THR A 2 11.24 0.16 -10.87
CA THR A 2 10.71 0.39 -12.24
C THR A 2 9.35 1.04 -12.27
N ILE A 3 8.35 0.49 -11.57
CA ILE A 3 6.97 1.02 -11.57
C ILE A 3 6.88 2.49 -11.10
N SER A 4 7.69 2.88 -10.11
CA SER A 4 7.71 4.26 -9.61
C SER A 4 8.31 5.22 -10.64
N LYS A 5 9.35 4.78 -11.36
CA LYS A 5 9.95 5.54 -12.46
C LYS A 5 8.99 5.63 -13.65
N ALA A 6 8.34 4.52 -14.02
CA ALA A 6 7.36 4.48 -15.09
C ALA A 6 6.21 5.45 -14.82
N PHE A 7 5.65 5.43 -13.61
CA PHE A 7 4.60 6.36 -13.21
C PHE A 7 5.06 7.82 -13.24
N HIS A 8 6.30 8.10 -12.81
CA HIS A 8 6.87 9.44 -12.92
C HIS A 8 6.94 9.90 -14.38
N LEU A 9 7.35 9.04 -15.31
CA LEU A 9 7.37 9.36 -16.74
C LEU A 9 5.95 9.57 -17.28
N THR A 10 4.97 8.75 -16.89
CA THR A 10 3.57 8.92 -17.25
C THR A 10 3.03 10.30 -16.85
N THR A 11 3.39 10.80 -15.66
CA THR A 11 2.86 12.03 -15.05
C THR A 11 3.82 13.23 -15.10
N SER A 12 4.77 13.25 -16.02
CA SER A 12 5.72 14.35 -16.19
C SER A 12 6.05 14.69 -17.65
N GLY A 13 6.78 15.78 -17.84
CA GLY A 13 7.25 16.22 -19.16
C GLY A 13 6.22 16.99 -19.99
N ARG A 14 6.58 17.30 -21.23
CA ARG A 14 5.76 18.12 -22.14
C ARG A 14 4.44 17.46 -22.50
N ALA A 15 4.44 16.14 -22.71
CA ALA A 15 3.21 15.39 -23.01
C ALA A 15 2.24 15.38 -21.83
N TRP A 16 2.73 15.27 -20.58
CA TRP A 16 1.87 15.45 -19.40
C TRP A 16 1.24 16.84 -19.33
N LYS A 17 1.97 17.89 -19.70
CA LYS A 17 1.39 19.25 -19.78
C LYS A 17 0.26 19.36 -20.82
N LYS A 18 0.28 18.51 -21.85
CA LYS A 18 -0.77 18.43 -22.87
C LYS A 18 -1.95 17.55 -22.46
N VAL A 19 -1.93 16.92 -21.28
CA VAL A 19 -3.10 16.18 -20.76
C VAL A 19 -4.34 17.07 -20.72
N SER A 20 -4.14 18.38 -20.55
CA SER A 20 -5.21 19.36 -20.61
C SER A 20 -5.92 19.38 -21.95
N ASP A 21 -5.32 18.95 -23.05
CA ASP A 21 -5.85 19.20 -24.40
C ASP A 21 -6.33 17.91 -25.10
N LEU A 22 -6.45 16.80 -24.37
CA LEU A 22 -6.62 15.43 -24.92
C LEU A 22 -7.84 15.23 -25.82
N VAL A 23 -8.83 16.12 -25.78
CA VAL A 23 -10.10 16.03 -26.53
C VAL A 23 -10.65 17.39 -27.00
N GLY A 24 -9.80 18.41 -27.11
CA GLY A 24 -10.26 19.78 -27.38
C GLY A 24 -11.00 20.46 -26.21
N ALA A 25 -11.15 19.77 -25.09
CA ALA A 25 -11.64 20.31 -23.83
C ALA A 25 -10.53 20.28 -22.78
N ARG A 26 -10.42 21.37 -22.00
CA ARG A 26 -9.41 21.51 -20.95
C ARG A 26 -9.64 20.48 -19.83
N ILE A 27 -8.71 19.53 -19.61
CA ILE A 27 -8.67 18.65 -18.43
C ILE A 27 -7.69 19.23 -17.40
N GLY A 28 -8.21 19.82 -16.33
CA GLY A 28 -7.38 20.36 -15.26
C GLY A 28 -7.07 19.31 -14.19
N VAL A 29 -5.84 18.77 -14.20
CA VAL A 29 -5.37 17.90 -13.12
C VAL A 29 -4.91 18.77 -11.94
N VAL A 30 -5.69 18.79 -10.87
CA VAL A 30 -5.40 19.52 -9.62
C VAL A 30 -4.24 18.88 -8.87
N GLY A 31 -4.19 17.54 -8.89
CA GLY A 31 -3.14 16.73 -8.29
C GLY A 31 -3.50 15.25 -8.31
N TRP A 32 -2.67 14.42 -7.69
CA TRP A 32 -2.91 12.99 -7.56
C TRP A 32 -2.29 12.40 -6.30
N VAL A 33 -2.79 11.26 -5.87
CA VAL A 33 -2.17 10.38 -4.87
C VAL A 33 -2.07 8.99 -5.45
N ARG A 34 -0.94 8.32 -5.24
CA ARG A 34 -0.77 6.91 -5.60
C ARG A 34 -0.40 6.06 -4.40
N SER A 35 -0.85 4.82 -4.41
CA SER A 35 -0.35 3.74 -3.57
C SER A 35 0.28 2.66 -4.44
N ALA A 36 1.27 1.97 -3.91
CA ALA A 36 1.80 0.76 -4.51
C ALA A 36 1.34 -0.46 -3.73
N GLU A 37 0.85 -1.44 -4.45
CA GLU A 37 0.45 -2.73 -3.92
C GLU A 37 1.20 -3.80 -4.72
N ILE A 38 1.85 -4.70 -3.99
CA ILE A 38 2.76 -5.69 -4.57
C ILE A 38 2.38 -7.03 -3.96
N THR A 39 1.96 -7.95 -4.80
CA THR A 39 1.63 -9.33 -4.43
C THR A 39 2.53 -10.30 -5.19
N VAL A 40 2.60 -11.54 -4.71
CA VAL A 40 3.28 -12.65 -5.39
C VAL A 40 2.31 -13.81 -5.57
N GLY A 41 2.32 -14.39 -6.76
CA GLY A 41 1.48 -15.54 -7.12
C GLY A 41 2.27 -16.59 -7.88
N GLU A 42 1.56 -17.51 -8.52
CA GLU A 42 2.15 -18.57 -9.35
C GLU A 42 3.01 -18.02 -10.48
N ASN A 43 2.58 -16.91 -11.10
CA ASN A 43 3.31 -16.25 -12.19
C ASN A 43 4.34 -15.20 -11.70
N GLY A 44 4.73 -15.25 -10.42
CA GLY A 44 5.71 -14.35 -9.83
C GLY A 44 5.13 -13.06 -9.27
N TRP A 45 5.91 -11.96 -9.33
CA TRP A 45 5.55 -10.67 -8.74
C TRP A 45 4.52 -9.91 -9.58
N HIS A 46 3.49 -9.38 -8.91
CA HIS A 46 2.40 -8.59 -9.51
C HIS A 46 2.36 -7.18 -8.90
N PRO A 47 3.34 -6.32 -9.22
CA PRO A 47 3.34 -4.95 -8.75
C PRO A 47 2.30 -4.11 -9.50
N HIS A 48 1.45 -3.42 -8.76
CA HIS A 48 0.48 -2.50 -9.33
C HIS A 48 0.42 -1.18 -8.56
N LEU A 49 -0.06 -0.15 -9.26
CA LEU A 49 -0.28 1.17 -8.69
C LEU A 49 -1.77 1.48 -8.75
N HIS A 50 -2.32 1.85 -7.61
CA HIS A 50 -3.62 2.49 -7.58
C HIS A 50 -3.41 3.98 -7.47
N VAL A 51 -4.08 4.74 -8.34
CA VAL A 51 -3.84 6.17 -8.47
C VAL A 51 -5.16 6.90 -8.51
N LEU A 52 -5.32 7.87 -7.62
CA LEU A 52 -6.43 8.80 -7.65
C LEU A 52 -5.96 10.12 -8.22
N PHE A 53 -6.54 10.50 -9.36
CA PHE A 53 -6.37 11.82 -9.94
C PHE A 53 -7.52 12.73 -9.52
N PHE A 54 -7.20 13.93 -9.08
CA PHE A 54 -8.16 14.97 -8.75
C PHE A 54 -8.29 15.88 -9.97
N ILE A 55 -9.44 15.78 -10.64
CA ILE A 55 -9.76 16.58 -11.82
C ILE A 55 -10.72 17.70 -11.39
N ASP A 56 -10.59 18.87 -12.01
CA ASP A 56 -11.36 20.07 -11.69
C ASP A 56 -12.84 20.02 -12.11
N ARG A 57 -13.23 18.98 -12.85
CA ARG A 57 -14.62 18.70 -13.27
C ARG A 57 -14.85 17.20 -13.48
N ILE A 58 -16.12 16.85 -13.66
CA ILE A 58 -16.51 15.51 -14.11
C ILE A 58 -16.18 15.36 -15.59
N LEU A 59 -15.56 14.24 -15.95
CA LEU A 59 -15.22 13.88 -17.32
C LEU A 59 -16.34 13.04 -17.95
N THR A 60 -16.57 13.23 -19.24
CA THR A 60 -17.45 12.35 -20.04
C THR A 60 -16.78 11.00 -20.30
N GLU A 61 -17.56 10.01 -20.75
CA GLU A 61 -17.01 8.68 -21.09
C GLU A 61 -15.93 8.73 -22.17
N ASP A 62 -16.08 9.59 -23.18
CA ASP A 62 -15.09 9.73 -24.25
C ASP A 62 -13.80 10.39 -23.75
N GLU A 63 -13.92 11.36 -22.84
CA GLU A 63 -12.77 11.99 -22.17
C GLU A 63 -12.03 10.99 -21.27
N MET A 64 -12.78 10.14 -20.56
CA MET A 64 -12.21 9.06 -19.74
C MET A 64 -11.47 8.03 -20.59
N LYS A 65 -12.03 7.62 -21.73
CA LYS A 65 -11.35 6.73 -22.68
C LYS A 65 -10.08 7.36 -23.27
N ALA A 66 -10.14 8.64 -23.64
CA ALA A 66 -8.96 9.36 -24.13
C ALA A 66 -7.86 9.46 -23.05
N LEU A 67 -8.26 9.69 -21.79
CA LEU A 67 -7.34 9.72 -20.66
C LEU A 67 -6.73 8.34 -20.36
N GLU A 68 -7.54 7.28 -20.41
CA GLU A 68 -7.06 5.90 -20.29
C GLU A 68 -6.06 5.57 -21.39
N GLN A 69 -6.38 5.92 -22.64
CA GLN A 69 -5.49 5.74 -23.79
C GLN A 69 -4.14 6.44 -23.57
N PHE A 70 -4.19 7.71 -23.15
CA PHE A 70 -3.00 8.51 -22.86
C PHE A 70 -2.14 7.87 -21.75
N PHE A 71 -2.76 7.40 -20.68
CA PHE A 71 -2.03 6.73 -19.60
C PHE A 71 -1.46 5.38 -20.04
N TYR A 72 -2.25 4.58 -20.76
CA TYR A 72 -1.85 3.28 -21.27
C TYR A 72 -0.59 3.38 -22.13
N GLU A 73 -0.56 4.28 -23.11
CA GLU A 73 0.58 4.45 -24.01
C GLU A 73 1.85 4.78 -23.22
N ARG A 74 1.79 5.82 -22.40
CA ARG A 74 2.95 6.30 -21.65
C ARG A 74 3.45 5.29 -20.61
N TRP A 75 2.52 4.63 -19.92
CA TRP A 75 2.85 3.58 -18.98
C TRP A 75 3.53 2.41 -19.70
N SER A 76 2.93 1.94 -20.79
CA SER A 76 3.42 0.79 -21.54
C SER A 76 4.79 1.05 -22.14
N ASP A 77 5.01 2.23 -22.73
CA ASP A 77 6.31 2.64 -23.28
C ASP A 77 7.38 2.70 -22.19
N ALA A 78 7.04 3.19 -20.99
CA ALA A 78 7.98 3.26 -19.88
C ALA A 78 8.33 1.89 -19.28
N ILE A 79 7.38 0.94 -19.29
CA ILE A 79 7.61 -0.44 -18.86
C ILE A 79 8.47 -1.19 -19.89
N GLU A 80 8.17 -1.04 -21.18
CA GLU A 80 8.93 -1.62 -22.27
C GLU A 80 10.37 -1.08 -22.33
N ALA A 81 10.54 0.24 -22.20
CA ALA A 81 11.86 0.87 -22.11
C ALA A 81 12.67 0.45 -20.88
N ALA A 82 12.02 -0.11 -19.86
CA ALA A 82 12.70 -0.68 -18.69
C ALA A 82 13.08 -2.16 -18.86
N GLY A 83 12.82 -2.75 -20.04
CA GLY A 83 13.18 -4.13 -20.39
C GLY A 83 12.11 -5.18 -20.08
N TYR A 84 10.88 -4.77 -19.79
CA TYR A 84 9.76 -5.68 -19.52
C TYR A 84 8.84 -5.82 -20.73
N GLY A 85 8.03 -6.88 -20.75
CA GLY A 85 6.98 -7.04 -21.77
C GLY A 85 5.97 -5.89 -21.72
N ARG A 86 5.48 -5.48 -22.89
CA ARG A 86 4.48 -4.42 -23.00
C ARG A 86 3.18 -4.86 -22.27
N PRO A 87 2.65 -4.04 -21.35
CA PRO A 87 1.37 -4.33 -20.69
C PRO A 87 0.23 -4.53 -21.69
N SER A 88 -0.65 -5.50 -21.41
CA SER A 88 -1.84 -5.73 -22.23
C SER A 88 -2.83 -4.57 -22.07
N ARG A 89 -3.71 -4.39 -23.06
CA ARG A 89 -4.77 -3.38 -22.98
C ARG A 89 -5.78 -3.67 -21.88
N GLU A 90 -6.07 -4.95 -21.66
CA GLU A 90 -7.08 -5.38 -20.69
C GLU A 90 -6.61 -5.23 -19.23
N HIS A 91 -5.31 -5.39 -18.96
CA HIS A 91 -4.78 -5.46 -17.60
C HIS A 91 -3.70 -4.41 -17.29
N GLY A 92 -3.29 -3.60 -18.27
CA GLY A 92 -2.20 -2.64 -18.10
C GLY A 92 -2.62 -1.37 -17.38
N VAL A 93 -3.66 -0.70 -17.88
CA VAL A 93 -4.19 0.54 -17.32
C VAL A 93 -5.71 0.53 -17.44
N ARG A 94 -6.39 0.91 -16.36
CA ARG A 94 -7.83 1.11 -16.34
C ARG A 94 -8.15 2.42 -15.60
N VAL A 95 -9.03 3.23 -16.17
CA VAL A 95 -9.49 4.50 -15.61
C VAL A 95 -10.99 4.41 -15.40
N SER A 96 -11.45 4.81 -14.22
CA SER A 96 -12.87 4.84 -13.86
C SER A 96 -13.16 6.03 -12.96
N HIS A 97 -14.43 6.44 -12.89
CA HIS A 97 -14.84 7.48 -11.94
C HIS A 97 -14.60 7.03 -10.50
N GLY A 98 -14.27 8.01 -9.65
CA GLY A 98 -13.91 7.79 -8.27
C GLY A 98 -15.10 7.63 -7.32
N GLU A 99 -16.11 6.83 -7.65
CA GLU A 99 -17.32 6.65 -6.81
C GLU A 99 -16.99 6.14 -5.39
N SER A 100 -15.83 5.49 -5.21
CA SER A 100 -15.29 5.06 -3.90
C SER A 100 -13.99 5.77 -3.48
N ALA A 101 -13.60 6.86 -4.16
CA ALA A 101 -12.31 7.53 -3.93
C ALA A 101 -12.15 8.08 -2.50
N GLY A 102 -13.23 8.56 -1.87
CA GLY A 102 -13.19 9.04 -0.48
C GLY A 102 -12.86 7.94 0.54
N LYS A 103 -13.50 6.77 0.41
CA LYS A 103 -13.18 5.57 1.21
C LYS A 103 -11.76 5.10 0.92
N TYR A 104 -11.32 5.16 -0.33
CA TYR A 104 -9.99 4.74 -0.75
C TYR A 104 -8.87 5.65 -0.20
N VAL A 105 -9.01 6.98 -0.26
CA VAL A 105 -8.04 7.91 0.37
C VAL A 105 -7.95 7.70 1.87
N ALA A 106 -9.09 7.48 2.55
CA ALA A 106 -9.12 7.16 3.97
C ALA A 106 -8.45 5.82 4.27
N LEU A 107 -8.69 4.77 3.46
CA LEU A 107 -8.05 3.46 3.57
C LEU A 107 -6.53 3.56 3.38
N LEU A 108 -6.09 4.25 2.32
CA LEU A 108 -4.68 4.46 1.98
C LEU A 108 -3.93 5.28 3.04
N SER A 109 -4.62 6.19 3.72
CA SER A 109 -4.01 7.07 4.72
C SER A 109 -4.08 6.51 6.14
N LYS A 110 -5.13 5.75 6.50
CA LYS A 110 -5.35 5.20 7.84
C LYS A 110 -4.88 3.75 8.02
N GLN A 111 -4.98 2.90 6.99
CA GLN A 111 -5.00 1.44 7.22
C GLN A 111 -3.76 0.67 6.78
N ASN A 112 -2.87 1.26 5.98
CA ASN A 112 -1.74 0.51 5.39
C ASN A 112 -0.59 0.16 6.36
N LEU A 113 -0.57 0.63 7.60
CA LEU A 113 0.43 0.15 8.59
C LEU A 113 -0.22 -0.59 9.75
N ALA A 114 -1.21 0.02 10.42
CA ALA A 114 -1.83 -0.54 11.62
C ALA A 114 -2.69 -1.77 11.32
N LEU A 115 -3.62 -1.66 10.37
CA LEU A 115 -4.48 -2.79 9.96
C LEU A 115 -3.71 -3.84 9.16
N GLU A 116 -2.72 -3.44 8.37
CA GLU A 116 -1.84 -4.36 7.64
C GLU A 116 -1.03 -5.24 8.62
N THR A 117 -0.48 -4.68 9.71
CA THR A 117 0.25 -5.43 10.73
C THR A 117 -0.67 -6.38 11.52
N VAL A 118 -1.87 -5.92 11.91
CA VAL A 118 -2.82 -6.68 12.75
C VAL A 118 -3.67 -7.70 11.97
N SER A 119 -3.97 -7.45 10.69
CA SER A 119 -4.80 -8.33 9.83
C SER A 119 -4.02 -9.15 8.78
N SER A 120 -2.68 -9.08 8.81
CA SER A 120 -1.79 -9.77 7.87
C SER A 120 -2.04 -11.27 7.76
N GLY A 121 -2.45 -11.93 8.85
CA GLY A 121 -2.78 -13.36 8.86
C GLY A 121 -4.22 -13.71 8.50
N THR A 122 -5.12 -12.73 8.37
CA THR A 122 -6.55 -12.93 8.09
C THR A 122 -6.92 -12.62 6.64
N LYS A 123 -6.13 -11.78 5.96
CA LYS A 123 -6.35 -11.43 4.55
C LYS A 123 -5.59 -12.38 3.63
N GLN A 124 -6.21 -13.53 3.34
CA GLN A 124 -5.78 -14.34 2.20
C GLN A 124 -6.00 -13.56 0.91
N GLY A 125 -4.94 -13.43 0.10
CA GLY A 125 -5.09 -12.84 -1.23
C GLY A 125 -5.97 -13.73 -2.12
N ARG A 126 -6.60 -13.10 -3.11
CA ARG A 126 -7.48 -13.81 -4.05
C ARG A 126 -6.66 -14.71 -4.98
N GLN A 127 -7.20 -15.87 -5.32
CA GLN A 127 -6.63 -16.81 -6.31
C GLN A 127 -5.20 -17.27 -5.97
N GLY A 128 -4.89 -17.49 -4.68
CA GLY A 128 -3.58 -17.98 -4.26
C GLY A 128 -2.46 -16.93 -4.29
N ASN A 129 -2.76 -15.68 -4.66
CA ASN A 129 -1.82 -14.58 -4.52
C ASN A 129 -1.62 -14.24 -3.04
N ARG A 130 -0.40 -13.85 -2.67
CA ARG A 130 -0.03 -13.46 -1.30
C ARG A 130 0.43 -12.02 -1.28
N SER A 131 -0.08 -11.24 -0.32
CA SER A 131 0.50 -9.95 0.01
C SER A 131 1.88 -10.12 0.64
N THR A 132 2.68 -9.05 0.67
CA THR A 132 4.01 -9.08 1.27
C THR A 132 3.98 -9.37 2.77
N LEU A 133 2.89 -9.03 3.45
CA LEU A 133 2.68 -9.32 4.86
C LEU A 133 2.19 -10.75 5.09
N GLN A 134 1.29 -11.26 4.25
CA GLN A 134 0.93 -12.68 4.26
C GLN A 134 2.19 -13.54 4.01
N LEU A 135 3.06 -13.12 3.09
CA LEU A 135 4.33 -13.80 2.82
C LEU A 135 5.26 -13.81 4.05
N GLN A 136 5.35 -12.70 4.78
CA GLN A 136 6.12 -12.62 6.03
C GLN A 136 5.52 -13.51 7.12
N TYR A 137 4.19 -13.51 7.27
CA TYR A 137 3.48 -14.37 8.21
C TYR A 137 3.64 -15.86 7.87
N ASP A 138 3.50 -16.23 6.59
CA ASP A 138 3.71 -17.59 6.11
C ASP A 138 5.12 -18.07 6.40
N TRP A 139 6.13 -17.24 6.14
CA TRP A 139 7.52 -17.56 6.48
C TRP A 139 7.69 -17.72 8.00
N MET A 140 7.08 -16.85 8.81
CA MET A 140 7.11 -16.95 10.27
C MET A 140 6.51 -18.27 10.79
N VAL A 141 5.41 -18.73 10.19
CA VAL A 141 4.72 -19.96 10.61
C VAL A 141 5.40 -21.22 10.09
N HIS A 142 5.77 -21.23 8.81
CA HIS A 142 6.19 -22.44 8.09
C HIS A 142 7.69 -22.53 7.84
N GLN A 143 8.44 -21.43 7.99
CA GLN A 143 9.90 -21.35 7.82
C GLN A 143 10.42 -21.87 6.47
N ARG A 144 9.61 -21.76 5.41
CA ARG A 144 10.00 -22.21 4.06
C ARG A 144 11.07 -21.30 3.48
N ASP A 145 12.16 -21.88 2.98
CA ASP A 145 13.24 -21.12 2.34
C ASP A 145 12.78 -20.36 1.09
N SER A 146 11.77 -20.86 0.38
CA SER A 146 11.14 -20.17 -0.75
C SER A 146 10.52 -18.83 -0.34
N ASP A 147 9.80 -18.80 0.78
CA ASP A 147 9.20 -17.55 1.30
C ASP A 147 10.30 -16.57 1.75
N LYS A 148 11.38 -17.07 2.37
CA LYS A 148 12.56 -16.28 2.75
C LYS A 148 13.22 -15.60 1.54
N GLN A 149 13.37 -16.33 0.43
CA GLN A 149 13.96 -15.79 -0.80
C GLN A 149 13.09 -14.68 -1.39
N LEU A 150 11.77 -14.87 -1.46
CA LEU A 150 10.83 -13.86 -1.94
C LEU A 150 10.84 -12.61 -1.06
N ILE A 151 10.91 -12.76 0.27
CA ILE A 151 11.01 -11.61 1.19
C ILE A 151 12.28 -10.80 0.92
N LYS A 152 13.43 -11.47 0.72
CA LYS A 152 14.69 -10.78 0.39
C LYS A 152 14.60 -10.05 -0.94
N GLU A 153 14.04 -10.69 -1.96
CA GLU A 153 13.84 -10.07 -3.28
C GLU A 153 12.96 -8.81 -3.17
N TYR A 154 11.83 -8.91 -2.46
CA TYR A 154 10.95 -7.78 -2.20
C TYR A 154 11.69 -6.63 -1.50
N GLN A 155 12.42 -6.92 -0.43
CA GLN A 155 13.18 -5.91 0.32
C GLN A 155 14.21 -5.19 -0.55
N LEU A 156 14.94 -5.92 -1.38
CA LEU A 156 15.92 -5.35 -2.31
C LEU A 156 15.25 -4.48 -3.40
N ALA A 157 14.14 -4.95 -3.97
CA ALA A 157 13.44 -4.28 -5.06
C ALA A 157 12.67 -3.02 -4.62
N THR A 158 12.23 -3.00 -3.36
CA THR A 158 11.43 -1.92 -2.76
C THR A 158 12.23 -1.02 -1.81
N TYR A 159 13.53 -1.26 -1.63
CA TYR A 159 14.37 -0.39 -0.82
C TYR A 159 14.26 1.08 -1.27
N ARG A 160 13.88 1.96 -0.32
CA ARG A 160 13.59 3.40 -0.51
C ARG A 160 12.39 3.72 -1.41
N MET A 161 11.54 2.75 -1.70
CA MET A 161 10.29 2.98 -2.39
C MET A 161 9.23 3.50 -1.42
N ASN A 162 8.55 4.59 -1.81
CA ASN A 162 7.41 5.08 -1.05
C ASN A 162 6.14 4.30 -1.46
N GLN A 163 5.50 3.65 -0.47
CA GLN A 163 4.22 2.98 -0.64
C GLN A 163 3.13 3.98 -1.03
N LEU A 164 3.00 5.09 -0.30
CA LEU A 164 2.10 6.21 -0.61
C LEU A 164 2.89 7.40 -1.16
N THR A 165 2.42 8.06 -2.22
CA THR A 165 3.05 9.26 -2.76
C THR A 165 2.01 10.25 -3.29
N TRP A 166 2.15 11.50 -2.90
CA TRP A 166 1.31 12.61 -3.35
C TRP A 166 2.03 13.45 -4.40
N SER A 167 1.28 13.97 -5.38
CA SER A 167 1.77 14.99 -6.29
C SER A 167 2.21 16.22 -5.49
N ARG A 168 3.35 16.82 -5.87
CA ARG A 168 3.87 18.05 -5.26
C ARG A 168 3.51 19.26 -6.13
N GLY A 169 3.23 20.41 -5.52
CA GLY A 169 2.94 21.64 -6.26
C GLY A 169 2.24 22.70 -5.41
N LYS A 170 1.78 23.78 -6.06
CA LYS A 170 1.06 24.88 -5.41
C LYS A 170 -0.24 24.42 -4.73
N ASN A 171 -0.90 23.42 -5.30
CA ASN A 171 -2.07 22.76 -4.71
C ASN A 171 -1.64 21.48 -3.98
N ASP A 172 -0.88 21.61 -2.88
CA ASP A 172 -0.48 20.45 -2.06
C ASP A 172 -1.71 19.82 -1.41
N LEU A 173 -2.31 18.85 -2.09
CA LEU A 173 -3.51 18.14 -1.67
C LEU A 173 -3.35 17.47 -0.31
N ARG A 174 -2.11 17.09 0.06
CA ARG A 174 -1.82 16.56 1.39
C ARG A 174 -2.15 17.58 2.47
N LYS A 175 -1.85 18.87 2.28
CA LYS A 175 -2.20 19.90 3.28
C LYS A 175 -3.70 20.10 3.42
N LYS A 176 -4.45 19.85 2.35
CA LYS A 176 -5.90 20.07 2.30
C LYS A 176 -6.71 18.87 2.79
N TYR A 177 -6.23 17.65 2.52
CA TYR A 177 -6.99 16.41 2.72
C TYR A 177 -6.31 15.38 3.62
N ARG A 178 -5.06 15.60 4.06
CA ARG A 178 -4.50 14.77 5.12
C ARG A 178 -5.25 15.10 6.40
N VAL A 179 -6.18 14.22 6.76
CA VAL A 179 -6.73 14.16 8.12
C VAL A 179 -5.53 14.08 9.07
N ALA A 180 -5.56 14.84 10.17
CA ALA A 180 -4.54 14.74 11.20
C ALA A 180 -4.32 13.25 11.52
N GLU A 181 -3.06 12.85 11.62
CA GLU A 181 -2.69 11.50 11.99
C GLU A 181 -3.32 11.24 13.37
N GLN A 182 -4.43 10.49 13.41
CA GLN A 182 -4.97 10.01 14.67
C GLN A 182 -3.91 9.05 15.21
N LEU A 183 -3.40 9.35 16.40
CA LEU A 183 -2.49 8.44 17.08
C LEU A 183 -3.25 7.13 17.32
N ASP A 184 -2.57 5.98 17.28
CA ASP A 184 -3.18 4.67 17.52
C ASP A 184 -4.00 4.64 18.84
N PHE A 185 -3.63 5.48 19.81
CA PHE A 185 -4.35 5.66 21.06
C PHE A 185 -5.81 6.13 20.90
N ASP A 186 -6.07 7.01 19.93
CA ASP A 186 -7.42 7.54 19.67
C ASP A 186 -8.31 6.51 18.96
N LEU A 187 -7.71 5.61 18.17
CA LEU A 187 -8.43 4.51 17.50
C LEU A 187 -8.83 3.39 18.48
N VAL A 188 -8.00 3.12 19.50
CA VAL A 188 -8.30 2.12 20.53
C VAL A 188 -9.53 2.49 21.36
N GLN A 189 -9.85 3.78 21.47
CA GLN A 189 -10.98 4.29 22.24
C GLN A 189 -12.28 4.43 21.45
N ASP A 190 -12.29 4.18 20.13
CA ASP A 190 -13.52 4.25 19.33
C ASP A 190 -14.36 2.97 19.54
N PRO A 191 -15.49 3.01 20.26
CA PRO A 191 -16.22 1.82 20.68
C PRO A 191 -16.93 1.10 19.52
N ILE A 192 -17.03 1.75 18.35
CA ILE A 192 -17.79 1.25 17.19
C ILE A 192 -16.93 0.30 16.33
N GLU A 193 -15.60 0.45 16.32
CA GLU A 193 -14.69 -0.36 15.47
C GLU A 193 -13.93 -1.46 16.22
N ASN A 194 -13.98 -1.50 17.56
CA ASN A 194 -13.12 -2.38 18.35
C ASN A 194 -13.81 -3.67 18.81
N THR A 195 -13.58 -4.76 18.10
CA THR A 195 -13.94 -6.14 18.54
C THR A 195 -12.75 -6.88 19.18
N GLY A 196 -11.61 -6.22 19.35
CA GLY A 196 -10.39 -6.81 19.89
C GLY A 196 -10.38 -6.83 21.42
N GLN A 197 -9.97 -7.95 22.00
CA GLN A 197 -9.64 -8.02 23.43
C GLN A 197 -8.17 -7.62 23.63
N VAL A 198 -7.91 -6.71 24.57
CA VAL A 198 -6.53 -6.41 25.00
C VAL A 198 -5.97 -7.64 25.71
N VAL A 199 -4.94 -8.26 25.14
CA VAL A 199 -4.29 -9.47 25.70
C VAL A 199 -3.10 -9.11 26.57
N VAL A 200 -2.32 -8.10 26.19
CA VAL A 200 -1.13 -7.62 26.91
C VAL A 200 -1.01 -6.10 26.79
N ARG A 201 -0.49 -5.45 27.83
CA ARG A 201 0.04 -4.08 27.81
C ARG A 201 1.51 -4.10 28.17
N MET A 202 2.29 -3.25 27.51
CA MET A 202 3.71 -3.11 27.76
C MET A 202 4.13 -1.68 27.43
N HIS A 203 5.05 -1.15 28.22
CA HIS A 203 5.60 0.17 27.99
C HIS A 203 6.53 0.17 26.77
N SER A 204 6.57 1.28 26.04
CA SER A 204 7.39 1.39 24.83
C SER A 204 8.89 1.15 25.09
N SER A 205 9.39 1.48 26.28
CA SER A 205 10.78 1.20 26.67
C SER A 205 11.07 -0.29 26.83
N GLU A 206 10.12 -1.06 27.36
CA GLU A 206 10.24 -2.52 27.56
C GLU A 206 10.24 -3.22 26.19
N TRP A 207 9.35 -2.82 25.29
CA TRP A 207 9.35 -3.31 23.91
C TRP A 207 10.69 -3.05 23.21
N LEU A 208 11.19 -1.82 23.27
CA LEU A 208 12.45 -1.46 22.64
C LEU A 208 13.65 -2.19 23.27
N TYR A 209 13.59 -2.49 24.56
CA TYR A 209 14.60 -3.27 25.26
C TYR A 209 14.62 -4.73 24.76
N LEU A 210 13.46 -5.41 24.72
CA LEU A 210 13.34 -6.78 24.22
C LEU A 210 13.82 -6.90 22.77
N LEU A 211 13.46 -5.94 21.91
CA LEU A 211 13.90 -5.92 20.51
C LEU A 211 15.41 -5.74 20.33
N ARG A 212 16.08 -5.11 21.29
CA ARG A 212 17.54 -4.94 21.27
C ARG A 212 18.27 -6.18 21.76
N MET A 213 17.68 -6.91 22.72
CA MET A 213 18.25 -8.15 23.24
C MET A 213 18.18 -9.26 22.20
N GLU A 214 16.98 -9.55 21.72
CA GLU A 214 16.76 -10.65 20.81
C GLU A 214 15.64 -10.30 19.84
N LYS A 215 16.02 -10.09 18.58
CA LYS A 215 15.08 -9.66 17.54
C LYS A 215 13.96 -10.68 17.31
N SER A 216 14.16 -11.95 17.68
CA SER A 216 13.12 -12.99 17.58
C SER A 216 11.95 -12.81 18.52
N LEU A 217 12.12 -12.07 19.61
CA LEU A 217 11.04 -11.77 20.54
C LEU A 217 9.92 -10.96 19.88
N LEU A 218 10.19 -10.25 18.79
CA LEU A 218 9.17 -9.55 17.98
C LEU A 218 8.07 -10.50 17.49
N TRP A 219 8.39 -11.79 17.26
CA TRP A 219 7.45 -12.79 16.76
C TRP A 219 7.18 -13.94 17.73
N GLU A 220 8.10 -14.25 18.64
CA GLU A 220 7.90 -15.30 19.63
C GLU A 220 6.88 -14.90 20.70
N LEU A 221 6.89 -13.63 21.13
CA LEU A 221 5.97 -13.15 22.16
C LEU A 221 4.50 -13.19 21.72
N PRO A 222 4.11 -12.65 20.55
CA PRO A 222 2.73 -12.79 20.07
C PRO A 222 2.30 -14.25 19.90
N LYS A 223 3.23 -15.15 19.53
CA LYS A 223 2.93 -16.58 19.36
C LYS A 223 2.71 -17.29 20.69
N ALA A 224 3.53 -17.00 21.69
CA ALA A 224 3.42 -17.55 23.03
C ALA A 224 2.15 -17.07 23.74
N THR A 225 1.81 -15.78 23.62
CA THR A 225 0.63 -15.19 24.27
C THR A 225 -0.70 -15.60 23.64
N ARG A 226 -0.71 -16.02 22.37
CA ARG A 226 -1.94 -16.40 21.64
C ARG A 226 -2.75 -17.55 22.29
N LYS A 227 -2.09 -18.44 23.03
CA LYS A 227 -2.72 -19.58 23.70
C LYS A 227 -2.99 -19.34 25.18
N LEU A 228 -2.61 -18.18 25.70
CA LEU A 228 -2.70 -17.85 27.10
C LEU A 228 -3.95 -17.01 27.38
N SER A 229 -4.47 -17.10 28.60
CA SER A 229 -5.44 -16.13 29.08
C SER A 229 -4.77 -14.74 29.18
N PRO A 230 -5.50 -13.62 29.08
CA PRO A 230 -4.89 -12.29 29.21
C PRO A 230 -4.04 -12.12 30.49
N PRO A 231 -4.47 -12.60 31.68
CA PRO A 231 -3.61 -12.60 32.88
C PRO A 231 -2.30 -13.37 32.72
N ASP A 232 -2.36 -14.57 32.14
CA ASP A 232 -1.17 -15.42 31.96
C ASP A 232 -0.22 -14.84 30.89
N ALA A 233 -0.79 -14.23 29.85
CA ALA A 233 -0.06 -13.52 28.81
C ALA A 233 0.67 -12.29 29.35
N GLN A 234 0.01 -11.53 30.24
CA GLN A 234 0.62 -10.38 30.90
C GLN A 234 1.75 -10.82 31.84
N ALA A 235 1.53 -11.86 32.65
CA ALA A 235 2.54 -12.40 33.55
C ALA A 235 3.79 -12.90 32.81
N LEU A 236 3.62 -13.51 31.63
CA LEU A 236 4.73 -13.91 30.77
C LEU A 236 5.57 -12.70 30.34
N ILE A 237 4.93 -11.61 29.89
CA ILE A 237 5.64 -10.40 29.44
C ILE A 237 6.35 -9.71 30.61
N ASP A 238 5.71 -9.64 31.78
CA ASP A 238 6.28 -9.02 32.98
C ASP A 238 7.50 -9.78 33.52
N SER A 239 7.73 -11.02 33.05
CA SER A 239 8.84 -11.89 33.49
C SER A 239 10.11 -11.83 32.61
N LEU A 240 10.07 -11.09 31.49
CA LEU A 240 11.14 -11.00 30.49
C LEU A 240 12.01 -9.74 30.69
#